data_AF-A0A8J4BED7-F1
#
_entry.id   AF-A0A8J4BED7-F1
#
_cell.length_a   1.000
_cell.length_b   1.000
_cell.length_c   1.000
_cell.angle_alpha   90.00
_cell.angle_beta   90.00
_cell.angle_gamma   90.00
#
_symmetry.space_group_name_H-M   'P 1'
#
loop_
_entity.id
_entity.type
_entity.pdbx_description
1 polymer ?
#
loop_
_entity_poly.entity_id
_entity_poly.type
_entity_poly.pdbx_seq_one_letter_code
_entity_poly.pdbx_strand_id
1 'polypeptide(L)'
;MARLLGMAVFFWQLNALMHAISAKTTSLPFMLDKLGTGSTNRGDGLRQKGTETTFAEQTCMTADEATAAVNRFSQLLQFRTVSSPIVPDHVIEPSEFQRLHHWMPGAYPEVWDMMTVEEVGSSNFSFLLKWEGTEDAADISARSSSHYPPSIPLLPVLFLSHLDVVPVANETLSNWTYGPFSGAVEEGYVWGRGALD
;
A
#
# COMPACT_ATOMS: atom_id res chain seq x y z
N MET A 1 18.65 -6.93 24.51
CA MET A 1 19.13 -5.60 24.07
C MET A 1 19.53 -5.69 22.60
N ALA A 2 18.68 -5.20 21.70
CA ALA A 2 19.00 -4.97 20.29
C ALA A 2 18.28 -3.67 19.91
N ARG A 3 18.95 -2.52 19.93
CA ARG A 3 19.58 -1.87 18.75
C ARG A 3 18.65 -1.85 17.53
N LEU A 4 17.71 -0.90 17.52
CA LEU A 4 17.14 -0.38 16.27
C LEU A 4 18.11 0.67 15.71
N LEU A 5 18.65 0.42 14.52
CA LEU A 5 19.24 1.43 13.65
C LEU A 5 18.16 1.92 12.68
N GLY A 6 17.95 3.24 12.66
CA GLY A 6 18.04 4.08 11.46
C GLY A 6 17.03 3.95 10.31
N MET A 7 16.43 5.11 10.01
CA MET A 7 16.18 5.68 8.66
C MET A 7 14.93 5.27 7.88
N ALA A 8 13.99 6.24 7.84
CA ALA A 8 13.38 6.82 6.64
C ALA A 8 13.04 5.89 5.47
N VAL A 9 11.83 5.29 5.51
CA VAL A 9 11.15 4.77 4.31
C VAL A 9 9.64 4.88 4.54
N PHE A 10 9.06 6.09 4.47
CA PHE A 10 7.63 6.31 4.78
C PHE A 10 6.74 6.54 3.54
N PHE A 11 7.28 6.96 2.39
CA PHE A 11 6.46 7.13 1.18
C PHE A 11 6.25 5.85 0.36
N TRP A 12 7.14 4.86 0.51
CA TRP A 12 7.05 3.59 -0.23
C TRP A 12 5.86 2.73 0.22
N GLN A 13 5.31 2.99 1.42
CA GLN A 13 4.28 2.16 2.04
C GLN A 13 2.92 2.25 1.38
N LEU A 14 2.49 3.41 0.86
CA LEU A 14 1.21 3.46 0.16
C LEU A 14 1.32 2.74 -1.19
N ASN A 15 2.30 3.07 -2.04
CA ASN A 15 2.39 2.44 -3.36
C ASN A 15 2.69 0.92 -3.29
N ALA A 16 3.45 0.45 -2.29
CA ALA A 16 3.72 -0.97 -2.08
C ALA A 16 2.53 -1.73 -1.45
N LEU A 17 1.81 -1.12 -0.50
CA LEU A 17 0.62 -1.72 0.10
C LEU A 17 -0.50 -1.87 -0.94
N MET A 18 -0.66 -0.89 -1.83
CA MET A 18 -1.73 -0.88 -2.82
C MET A 18 -1.48 -1.89 -3.96
N HIS A 19 -0.22 -2.19 -4.32
CA HIS A 19 0.09 -3.27 -5.27
C HIS A 19 0.04 -4.68 -4.66
N ALA A 20 0.39 -4.83 -3.38
CA ALA A 20 0.30 -6.13 -2.70
C ALA A 20 -1.14 -6.68 -2.67
N ILE A 21 -2.13 -5.80 -2.85
CA ILE A 21 -3.55 -6.11 -2.96
C ILE A 21 -3.89 -6.63 -4.37
N SER A 22 -3.33 -6.03 -5.44
CA SER A 22 -3.49 -6.45 -6.84
C SER A 22 -3.13 -7.91 -7.11
N ALA A 23 -2.00 -8.34 -6.57
CA ALA A 23 -1.42 -9.64 -6.91
C ALA A 23 -2.17 -10.86 -6.31
N LYS A 24 -3.16 -10.66 -5.42
CA LYS A 24 -3.86 -11.76 -4.74
C LYS A 24 -5.18 -12.19 -5.41
N THR A 25 -5.69 -11.46 -6.40
CA THR A 25 -7.05 -11.66 -6.92
C THR A 25 -7.15 -12.67 -8.07
N THR A 26 -6.04 -13.24 -8.55
CA THR A 26 -5.97 -14.10 -9.76
C THR A 26 -5.94 -15.62 -9.51
N SER A 27 -6.35 -16.14 -8.35
CA SER A 27 -6.49 -17.61 -8.17
C SER A 27 -7.94 -18.07 -8.39
N LEU A 28 -8.22 -18.61 -9.59
CA LEU A 28 -9.45 -19.36 -9.91
C LEU A 28 -9.49 -20.72 -9.17
N PRO A 29 -10.68 -21.24 -8.78
CA PRO A 29 -10.80 -22.50 -8.04
C PRO A 29 -10.63 -23.72 -8.96
N PHE A 30 -9.74 -24.64 -8.56
CA PHE A 30 -9.45 -25.91 -9.21
C PHE A 30 -10.61 -26.91 -9.00
N MET A 31 -11.26 -27.33 -10.09
CA MET A 31 -12.27 -28.40 -10.13
C MET A 31 -11.62 -29.77 -9.87
N LEU A 32 -12.07 -30.49 -8.84
CA LEU A 32 -11.67 -31.88 -8.56
C LEU A 32 -12.50 -32.84 -9.40
N ASP A 33 -11.84 -33.55 -10.32
CA ASP A 33 -12.41 -34.70 -11.02
C ASP A 33 -12.08 -36.00 -10.24
N LYS A 34 -13.11 -36.79 -9.95
CA LYS A 34 -13.02 -38.08 -9.24
C LYS A 34 -13.07 -39.21 -10.26
N LEU A 35 -11.98 -39.95 -10.47
CA LEU A 35 -12.01 -41.26 -11.12
C LEU A 35 -11.00 -42.25 -10.51
N GLY A 36 -11.55 -43.34 -9.94
CA GLY A 36 -10.98 -44.70 -9.86
C GLY A 36 -9.67 -44.90 -9.08
N THR A 37 -9.29 -46.06 -8.55
CA THR A 37 -9.82 -47.42 -8.35
C THR A 37 -8.87 -48.07 -7.33
N GLY A 38 -9.36 -49.00 -6.50
CA GLY A 38 -8.60 -49.49 -5.34
C GLY A 38 -7.35 -50.33 -5.62
N SER A 39 -6.49 -50.46 -4.61
CA SER A 39 -5.75 -51.69 -4.29
C SER A 39 -5.11 -51.57 -2.91
N THR A 40 -5.11 -52.68 -2.19
CA THR A 40 -4.58 -52.88 -0.85
C THR A 40 -3.05 -52.73 -0.81
N ASN A 41 -2.51 -52.12 0.25
CA ASN A 41 -1.30 -52.64 0.91
C ASN A 41 -1.07 -51.97 2.28
N ARG A 42 -0.96 -52.83 3.31
CA ARG A 42 -0.38 -52.50 4.61
C ARG A 42 1.14 -52.37 4.42
N GLY A 43 1.68 -51.21 4.75
CA GLY A 43 3.11 -50.95 4.79
C GLY A 43 3.38 -49.80 5.75
N ASP A 44 4.04 -50.14 6.85
CA ASP A 44 4.60 -49.21 7.83
C ASP A 44 5.52 -48.21 7.12
N GLY A 45 5.28 -46.92 7.32
CA GLY A 45 5.87 -45.86 6.51
C GLY A 45 5.71 -44.52 7.17
N LEU A 46 6.76 -44.14 7.90
CA LEU A 46 7.08 -42.80 8.41
C LEU A 46 6.24 -41.70 7.76
N ARG A 47 5.35 -41.10 8.56
CA ARG A 47 4.56 -39.93 8.20
C ARG A 47 5.56 -38.79 7.91
N GLN A 48 5.87 -38.58 6.63
CA GLN A 48 6.63 -37.42 6.20
C GLN A 48 5.84 -36.19 6.64
N LYS A 49 6.42 -35.47 7.59
CA LYS A 49 5.89 -34.21 8.09
C LYS A 49 6.09 -33.23 6.94
N GLY A 50 5.05 -33.05 6.13
CA GLY A 50 5.04 -32.07 5.05
C GLY A 50 5.46 -30.73 5.63
N THR A 51 6.61 -30.25 5.18
CA THR A 51 6.99 -28.86 5.32
C THR A 51 6.08 -28.09 4.38
N GLU A 52 4.87 -27.76 4.83
CA GLU A 52 4.08 -26.72 4.18
C GLU A 52 4.90 -25.44 4.25
N THR A 53 5.51 -25.08 3.14
CA THR A 53 6.11 -23.77 2.90
C THR A 53 5.00 -22.73 3.07
N THR A 54 4.88 -22.18 4.28
CA THR A 54 3.82 -21.25 4.69
C THR A 54 3.99 -19.85 4.09
N PHE A 55 5.03 -19.65 3.28
CA PHE A 55 5.25 -18.44 2.54
C PHE A 55 4.79 -18.70 1.11
N ALA A 56 3.64 -18.13 0.76
CA ALA A 56 3.25 -17.98 -0.62
C ALA A 56 4.43 -17.36 -1.39
N GLU A 57 4.72 -17.88 -2.58
CA GLU A 57 5.76 -17.34 -3.44
C GLU A 57 5.47 -15.85 -3.66
N GLN A 58 6.36 -15.00 -3.15
CA GLN A 58 6.22 -13.56 -3.30
C GLN A 58 6.55 -13.23 -4.75
N THR A 59 5.52 -13.01 -5.55
CA THR A 59 5.69 -12.62 -6.95
C THR A 59 6.38 -11.25 -6.98
N CYS A 60 7.56 -11.21 -7.60
CA CYS A 60 8.22 -9.94 -7.87
C CYS A 60 7.36 -9.12 -8.83
N MET A 61 7.34 -7.81 -8.61
CA MET A 61 6.73 -6.86 -9.53
C MET A 61 7.36 -7.01 -10.93
N THR A 62 6.52 -7.07 -11.96
CA THR A 62 6.96 -7.06 -13.35
C THR A 62 7.54 -5.69 -13.73
N ALA A 63 8.32 -5.64 -14.81
CA ALA A 63 8.88 -4.38 -15.30
C ALA A 63 7.78 -3.37 -15.68
N ASP A 64 6.65 -3.85 -16.21
CA ASP A 64 5.52 -3.01 -16.61
C ASP A 64 4.80 -2.44 -15.39
N GLU A 65 4.58 -3.25 -14.35
CA GLU A 65 4.01 -2.79 -13.08
C GLU A 65 4.91 -1.77 -12.40
N ALA A 66 6.24 -2.00 -12.39
CA ALA A 66 7.21 -1.05 -11.85
C ALA A 66 7.18 0.28 -12.61
N THR A 67 7.13 0.22 -13.94
CA THR A 67 7.01 1.41 -14.80
C THR A 67 5.70 2.15 -14.54
N ALA A 68 4.59 1.43 -14.39
CA ALA A 68 3.29 2.01 -14.08
C ALA A 68 3.29 2.69 -12.70
N ALA A 69 3.91 2.08 -11.69
CA ALA A 69 4.07 2.66 -10.36
C ALA A 69 4.88 3.97 -10.39
N VAL A 70 5.99 3.99 -11.12
CA VAL A 70 6.82 5.19 -11.33
C VAL A 70 6.03 6.28 -12.03
N ASN A 71 5.27 5.93 -13.09
CA ASN A 71 4.47 6.91 -13.84
C ASN A 71 3.33 7.50 -13.01
N ARG A 72 2.66 6.70 -12.17
CA ARG A 72 1.64 7.21 -11.24
C ARG A 72 2.27 8.12 -10.19
N PHE A 73 3.42 7.77 -9.66
CA PHE A 73 4.12 8.62 -8.69
C PHE A 73 4.60 9.94 -9.34
N SER A 74 5.13 9.88 -10.55
CA SER A 74 5.46 11.06 -11.37
C SER A 74 4.25 11.99 -11.55
N GLN A 75 3.08 11.44 -11.88
CA GLN A 75 1.84 12.22 -12.00
C GLN A 75 1.38 12.80 -10.66
N LEU A 76 1.52 12.05 -9.55
CA LEU A 76 1.17 12.51 -8.22
C LEU A 76 1.91 13.81 -7.85
N LEU A 77 3.20 13.91 -8.19
CA LEU A 77 4.03 15.09 -7.91
C LEU A 77 3.64 16.34 -8.73
N GLN A 78 2.76 16.20 -9.72
CA GLN A 78 2.29 17.33 -10.54
C GLN A 78 1.08 18.05 -9.94
N PHE A 79 0.41 17.46 -8.94
CA PHE A 79 -0.63 18.14 -8.17
C PHE A 79 0.03 19.06 -7.14
N ARG A 80 -0.27 20.36 -7.21
CA ARG A 80 0.31 21.36 -6.30
C ARG A 80 -0.43 21.42 -4.98
N THR A 81 -0.42 20.32 -4.23
CA THR A 81 -1.05 20.21 -2.90
C THR A 81 -0.27 20.98 -1.83
N VAL A 82 -0.06 22.27 -2.05
CA VAL A 82 0.79 23.09 -1.17
C VAL A 82 0.03 23.49 0.09
N SER A 83 0.60 23.18 1.25
CA SER A 83 0.08 23.61 2.54
C SER A 83 0.89 24.73 3.18
N SER A 84 0.26 25.49 4.07
CA SER A 84 0.93 26.55 4.83
C SER A 84 0.20 26.85 6.14
N PRO A 85 0.92 27.03 7.26
CA PRO A 85 0.30 27.26 8.56
C PRO A 85 -0.44 28.61 8.66
N ILE A 86 -0.21 29.53 7.71
CA ILE A 86 -0.74 30.91 7.75
C ILE A 86 -1.98 31.14 6.87
N VAL A 87 -2.46 30.12 6.16
CA VAL A 87 -3.67 30.21 5.32
C VAL A 87 -4.82 29.39 5.94
N PRO A 88 -6.09 29.72 5.65
CA PRO A 88 -7.25 28.95 6.13
C PRO A 88 -7.13 27.47 5.75
N ASP A 89 -7.52 26.60 6.69
CA ASP A 89 -7.45 25.14 6.55
C ASP A 89 -6.07 24.59 6.13
N HIS A 90 -5.03 25.41 6.29
CA HIS A 90 -3.66 25.14 5.88
C HIS A 90 -3.45 24.83 4.40
N VAL A 91 -4.39 25.19 3.50
CA VAL A 91 -4.31 24.87 2.07
C VAL A 91 -4.18 26.13 1.22
N ILE A 92 -3.14 26.21 0.38
CA ILE A 92 -2.93 27.38 -0.51
C ILE A 92 -3.84 27.30 -1.74
N GLU A 93 -3.91 26.13 -2.38
CA GLU A 93 -4.66 25.92 -3.62
C GLU A 93 -5.68 24.76 -3.47
N PRO A 94 -6.88 25.00 -2.93
CA PRO A 94 -7.87 23.94 -2.69
C PRO A 94 -8.24 23.13 -3.94
N SER A 95 -8.23 23.77 -5.11
CA SER A 95 -8.52 23.10 -6.38
C SER A 95 -7.51 22.01 -6.75
N GLU A 96 -6.25 22.13 -6.29
CA GLU A 96 -5.21 21.13 -6.57
C GLU A 96 -5.40 19.88 -5.72
N PHE A 97 -5.86 20.05 -4.46
CA PHE A 97 -6.28 18.93 -3.62
C PHE A 97 -7.51 18.23 -4.21
N GLN A 98 -8.51 19.00 -4.69
CA GLN A 98 -9.68 18.43 -5.36
C GLN A 98 -9.32 17.67 -6.64
N ARG A 99 -8.38 18.21 -7.44
CA ARG A 99 -7.86 17.52 -8.63
C ARG A 99 -7.16 16.21 -8.28
N LEU A 100 -6.35 16.21 -7.23
CA LEU A 100 -5.71 15.00 -6.72
C LEU A 100 -6.78 13.96 -6.31
N HIS A 101 -7.74 14.37 -5.48
CA HIS A 101 -8.83 13.52 -5.01
C HIS A 101 -9.64 12.90 -6.14
N HIS A 102 -9.95 13.68 -7.18
CA HIS A 102 -10.67 13.18 -8.35
C HIS A 102 -9.85 12.18 -9.18
N TRP A 103 -8.52 12.33 -9.21
CA TRP A 103 -7.63 11.46 -9.98
C TRP A 103 -7.33 10.13 -9.26
N MET A 104 -7.23 10.13 -7.93
CA MET A 104 -6.79 8.97 -7.15
C MET A 104 -7.59 7.67 -7.39
N PRO A 105 -8.94 7.67 -7.47
CA PRO A 105 -9.70 6.45 -7.72
C PRO A 105 -9.34 5.79 -9.06
N GLY A 106 -9.04 6.58 -10.10
CA GLY A 106 -8.60 6.07 -11.39
C GLY A 106 -7.15 5.58 -11.38
N ALA A 107 -6.30 6.17 -10.54
CA ALA A 107 -4.91 5.78 -10.40
C ALA A 107 -4.74 4.49 -9.57
N TYR A 108 -5.64 4.24 -8.62
CA TYR A 108 -5.59 3.10 -7.70
C TYR A 108 -6.96 2.39 -7.60
N PRO A 109 -7.49 1.85 -8.72
CA PRO A 109 -8.86 1.34 -8.77
C PRO A 109 -9.12 0.22 -7.74
N GLU A 110 -8.20 -0.71 -7.61
CA GLU A 110 -8.35 -1.85 -6.69
C GLU A 110 -8.45 -1.45 -5.23
N VAL A 111 -7.88 -0.31 -4.87
CA VAL A 111 -7.94 0.20 -3.50
C VAL A 111 -9.35 0.69 -3.21
N TRP A 112 -9.93 1.44 -4.14
CA TRP A 112 -11.30 1.92 -4.05
C TRP A 112 -12.31 0.76 -4.15
N ASP A 113 -11.94 -0.33 -4.81
CA ASP A 113 -12.76 -1.55 -4.87
C ASP A 113 -12.67 -2.41 -3.60
N MET A 114 -11.50 -2.44 -2.94
CA MET A 114 -11.22 -3.34 -1.81
C MET A 114 -11.41 -2.69 -0.44
N MET A 115 -11.14 -1.40 -0.31
CA MET A 115 -11.16 -0.68 0.96
C MET A 115 -12.40 0.19 1.08
N THR A 116 -12.86 0.39 2.32
CA THR A 116 -13.76 1.52 2.59
C THR A 116 -12.93 2.80 2.60
N VAL A 117 -13.29 3.75 1.74
CA VAL A 117 -12.62 5.04 1.61
C VAL A 117 -13.56 6.15 2.04
N GLU A 118 -13.16 6.94 3.03
CA GLU A 118 -13.91 8.10 3.52
C GLU A 118 -13.08 9.37 3.36
N GLU A 119 -13.69 10.43 2.83
CA GLU A 119 -13.12 11.79 2.89
C GLU A 119 -13.39 12.38 4.28
N VAL A 120 -12.36 12.92 4.92
CA VAL A 120 -12.41 13.42 6.31
C VAL A 120 -11.74 14.80 6.45
N GLY A 121 -12.03 15.47 7.57
CA GLY A 121 -11.53 16.81 7.89
C GLY A 121 -12.51 17.92 7.51
N SER A 122 -12.25 19.17 7.95
CA SER A 122 -13.15 20.32 7.72
C SER A 122 -13.36 20.62 6.23
N SER A 123 -12.34 20.33 5.41
CA SER A 123 -12.32 20.61 3.97
C SER A 123 -12.36 19.37 3.10
N ASN A 124 -12.56 18.17 3.68
CA ASN A 124 -12.57 16.88 2.97
C ASN A 124 -11.31 16.59 2.13
N PHE A 125 -10.15 17.13 2.50
CA PHE A 125 -8.89 16.93 1.76
C PHE A 125 -8.05 15.75 2.27
N SER A 126 -8.52 15.03 3.28
CA SER A 126 -7.84 13.85 3.82
C SER A 126 -8.66 12.60 3.55
N PHE A 127 -7.99 11.47 3.41
CA PHE A 127 -8.63 10.17 3.29
C PHE A 127 -8.45 9.32 4.55
N LEU A 128 -9.50 8.63 4.97
CA LEU A 128 -9.45 7.50 5.89
C LEU A 128 -9.74 6.22 5.09
N LEU A 129 -8.73 5.36 4.97
CA LEU A 129 -8.84 4.07 4.29
C LEU A 129 -8.92 2.97 5.33
N LYS A 130 -9.99 2.17 5.28
CA LYS A 130 -10.15 0.98 6.11
C LYS A 130 -10.11 -0.26 5.22
N TRP A 131 -9.07 -1.07 5.42
CA TRP A 131 -8.98 -2.42 4.88
C TRP A 131 -9.32 -3.43 5.96
N GLU A 132 -10.44 -4.13 5.80
CA GLU A 132 -10.91 -5.11 6.78
C GLU A 132 -10.11 -6.42 6.68
N GLY A 133 -9.65 -6.91 7.83
CA GLY A 133 -8.99 -8.20 7.93
C GLY A 133 -9.98 -9.34 7.73
N THR A 134 -9.48 -10.53 7.41
CA THR A 134 -10.30 -11.72 7.16
C THR A 134 -10.67 -12.50 8.42
N GLU A 135 -10.12 -12.14 9.58
CA GLU A 135 -10.44 -12.76 10.87
C GLU A 135 -11.50 -11.93 11.59
N ASP A 136 -12.56 -12.59 12.06
CA ASP A 136 -13.60 -11.94 12.84
C ASP A 136 -13.03 -11.43 14.18
N ALA A 137 -13.39 -10.20 14.56
CA ALA A 137 -12.98 -9.59 15.82
C ALA A 137 -13.41 -10.42 17.05
N ALA A 138 -14.44 -11.25 16.92
CA ALA A 138 -14.87 -12.19 17.96
C ALA A 138 -13.87 -13.35 18.18
N ASP A 139 -13.28 -13.87 17.10
CA ASP A 139 -12.33 -14.99 17.13
C ASP A 139 -10.96 -14.59 17.69
N ILE A 140 -10.60 -13.31 17.56
CA ILE A 140 -9.42 -12.68 18.17
C ILE A 140 -9.43 -12.83 19.71
N SER A 141 -10.59 -12.67 20.35
CA SER A 141 -10.73 -12.77 21.81
C SER A 141 -10.70 -14.22 22.33
N ALA A 142 -11.10 -15.19 21.49
CA ALA A 142 -11.25 -16.60 21.86
C ALA A 142 -9.95 -17.43 21.66
N ARG A 143 -9.04 -16.99 20.79
CA ARG A 143 -7.79 -17.69 20.42
C ARG A 143 -6.67 -17.64 21.47
N SER A 144 -6.85 -16.89 22.55
CA SER A 144 -5.81 -16.67 23.57
C SER A 144 -5.59 -17.85 24.54
N SER A 145 -6.41 -18.91 24.53
CA SER A 145 -6.39 -19.88 25.65
C SER A 145 -6.38 -21.38 25.33
N SER A 146 -6.57 -21.82 24.08
CA SER A 146 -6.81 -23.27 23.79
C SER A 146 -5.88 -23.95 22.77
N HIS A 147 -4.97 -23.25 22.09
CA HIS A 147 -4.00 -23.85 21.15
C HIS A 147 -2.56 -23.50 21.56
N TYR A 148 -1.64 -24.46 21.53
CA TYR A 148 -0.20 -24.22 21.76
C TYR A 148 0.59 -24.42 20.46
N PRO A 149 1.45 -23.46 20.06
CA PRO A 149 1.66 -22.16 20.72
C PRO A 149 0.42 -21.26 20.60
N PRO A 150 0.20 -20.33 21.56
CA PRO A 150 -0.95 -19.43 21.54
C PRO A 150 -0.94 -18.64 20.24
N SER A 151 -2.06 -18.67 19.52
CA SER A 151 -2.26 -17.78 18.39
C SER A 151 -2.46 -16.35 18.89
N ILE A 152 -1.54 -15.47 18.51
CA ILE A 152 -1.65 -14.04 18.78
C ILE A 152 -2.76 -13.47 17.88
N PRO A 153 -3.78 -12.78 18.42
CA PRO A 153 -4.78 -12.15 17.59
C PRO A 153 -4.16 -11.09 16.68
N LEU A 154 -4.69 -10.97 15.46
CA LEU A 154 -4.26 -9.95 14.52
C LEU A 154 -4.73 -8.57 15.00
N LEU A 155 -3.82 -7.78 15.58
CA LEU A 155 -4.10 -6.40 15.96
C LEU A 155 -4.13 -5.51 14.71
N PRO A 156 -5.02 -4.50 14.67
CA PRO A 156 -5.01 -3.54 13.57
C PRO A 156 -3.70 -2.76 13.54
N VAL A 157 -3.26 -2.40 12.34
CA VAL A 157 -2.11 -1.53 12.10
C VAL A 157 -2.61 -0.21 11.53
N LEU A 158 -2.11 0.91 12.06
CA LEU A 158 -2.40 2.23 11.54
C LEU A 158 -1.20 2.72 10.72
N PHE A 159 -1.47 3.06 9.46
CA PHE A 159 -0.53 3.79 8.61
C PHE A 159 -0.97 5.25 8.55
N LEU A 160 -0.02 6.17 8.71
CA LEU A 160 -0.24 7.60 8.54
C LEU A 160 0.70 8.13 7.47
N SER A 161 0.16 8.98 6.60
CA SER A 161 0.90 9.70 5.58
C SER A 161 0.23 11.06 5.38
N HIS A 162 0.93 11.98 4.74
CA HIS A 162 0.37 13.26 4.31
C HIS A 162 0.48 13.39 2.79
N LEU A 163 -0.43 14.15 2.20
CA LEU A 163 -0.50 14.39 0.75
C LEU A 163 -0.10 15.81 0.37
N ASP A 164 0.03 16.69 1.37
CA ASP A 164 0.44 18.06 1.19
C ASP A 164 1.95 18.21 1.23
N VAL A 165 2.42 19.29 0.60
CA VAL A 165 3.83 19.64 0.53
C VAL A 165 4.07 21.08 0.94
N VAL A 166 5.28 21.38 1.37
CA VAL A 166 5.67 22.75 1.71
C VAL A 166 5.83 23.64 0.47
N PRO A 167 5.66 24.97 0.62
CA PRO A 167 5.86 25.91 -0.49
C PRO A 167 7.29 25.88 -1.03
N VAL A 168 7.44 26.18 -2.32
CA VAL A 168 8.74 26.41 -2.93
C VAL A 168 8.99 27.91 -2.99
N ALA A 169 10.10 28.35 -2.40
CA ALA A 169 10.47 29.75 -2.40
C ALA A 169 10.86 30.20 -3.81
N ASN A 170 10.30 31.32 -4.28
CA ASN A 170 10.47 31.80 -5.65
C ASN A 170 11.95 32.03 -6.01
N GLU A 171 12.75 32.51 -5.06
CA GLU A 171 14.19 32.73 -5.20
C GLU A 171 14.98 31.43 -5.44
N THR A 172 14.41 30.27 -5.16
CA THR A 172 15.06 28.98 -5.40
C THR A 172 14.69 28.33 -6.72
N LEU A 173 13.71 28.85 -7.47
CA LEU A 173 13.18 28.21 -8.68
C LEU A 173 14.27 27.94 -9.74
N SER A 174 15.25 28.84 -9.87
CA SER A 174 16.39 28.67 -10.79
C SER A 174 17.37 27.59 -10.37
N ASN A 175 17.34 27.14 -9.12
CA ASN A 175 18.24 26.11 -8.59
C ASN A 175 17.69 24.69 -8.80
N TRP A 176 16.43 24.57 -9.24
CA TRP A 176 15.83 23.28 -9.56
C TRP A 176 16.29 22.81 -10.93
N THR A 177 16.97 21.66 -10.99
CA THR A 177 17.33 20.99 -12.25
C THR A 177 16.10 20.63 -13.07
N TYR A 178 15.07 20.10 -12.38
CA TYR A 178 13.74 19.85 -12.91
C TYR A 178 12.73 20.57 -12.03
N GLY A 179 11.72 21.20 -12.64
CA GLY A 179 10.77 22.04 -11.91
C GLY A 179 10.11 21.31 -10.72
N PRO A 180 9.77 22.02 -9.63
CA PRO A 180 9.32 21.40 -8.39
C PRO A 180 8.05 20.55 -8.54
N PHE A 181 7.23 20.78 -9.55
CA PHE A 181 6.02 19.99 -9.81
C PHE A 181 6.04 19.38 -11.21
N SER A 182 7.24 19.09 -11.76
CA SER A 182 7.35 18.50 -13.09
C SER A 182 7.08 16.99 -13.08
N GLY A 183 7.37 16.30 -11.97
CA GLY A 183 7.32 14.84 -11.91
C GLY A 183 8.31 14.18 -12.88
N ALA A 184 9.43 14.83 -13.19
CA ALA A 184 10.32 14.34 -14.25
C ALA A 184 10.93 12.99 -13.86
N VAL A 185 10.93 12.01 -14.77
CA VAL A 185 11.56 10.70 -14.55
C VAL A 185 12.84 10.68 -15.36
N GLU A 186 13.95 11.04 -14.72
CA GLU A 186 15.21 11.30 -15.39
C GLU A 186 16.38 10.84 -14.53
N GLU A 187 17.43 10.35 -15.20
CA GLU A 187 18.68 9.93 -14.55
C GLU A 187 18.50 8.84 -13.47
N GLY A 188 17.43 8.05 -13.56
CA GLY A 188 17.09 7.01 -12.58
C GLY A 188 16.35 7.53 -11.34
N TYR A 189 15.89 8.79 -11.35
CA TYR A 189 15.14 9.41 -10.25
C TYR A 189 13.78 9.94 -10.74
N VAL A 190 12.84 10.08 -9.78
CA VAL A 190 11.62 10.88 -9.99
C VAL A 190 11.80 12.21 -9.27
N TRP A 191 11.77 13.30 -10.03
CA TRP A 191 12.05 14.65 -9.55
C TRP A 191 10.75 15.42 -9.26
N GLY A 192 10.66 15.98 -8.05
CA GLY A 192 9.59 16.87 -7.63
C GLY A 192 9.60 17.15 -6.13
N ARG A 193 8.91 18.21 -5.72
CA ARG A 193 8.55 18.52 -4.33
C ARG A 193 7.57 17.44 -3.86
N GLY A 194 7.88 16.81 -2.73
CA GLY A 194 7.13 15.65 -2.20
C GLY A 194 7.64 14.30 -2.72
N ALA A 195 8.67 14.27 -3.57
CA ALA A 195 9.20 12.99 -4.08
C ALA A 195 9.82 12.10 -2.98
N LEU A 196 10.35 12.73 -1.93
CA LEU A 196 11.03 12.07 -0.81
C LEU A 196 10.23 12.14 0.50
N ASP A 197 9.31 13.11 0.60
CA ASP A 197 8.64 13.55 1.82
C ASP A 197 7.13 13.40 1.67
#